data_AF-A0A8J8SL20-F1
#
_entry.id   AF-A0A8J8SL20-F1
#
_cell.length_a   1.000
_cell.length_b   1.000
_cell.length_c   1.000
_cell.angle_alpha   90.00
_cell.angle_beta   90.00
_cell.angle_gamma   90.00
#
_symmetry.space_group_name_H-M   'P 1'
#
loop_
_entity.id
_entity.type
_entity.pdbx_description
1 polymer ?
#
loop_
_entity_poly.entity_id
_entity_poly.type
_entity_poly.pdbx_seq_one_letter_code
_entity_poly.pdbx_strand_id
1 'polypeptide(L)'
;MEDVLQGIGWVALILMVVIGAAAGWLAALVAGGHRARYVAIGVIAAVAAPLVIGLLAGGVLLAGGLLAVILMAVIGAAVVLVIAKLVFD
;
A
#
# COMPACT_ATOMS: atom_id res chain seq x y z
N MET A 1 -9.45 -27.40 -3.44
CA MET A 1 -9.02 -25.98 -3.56
C MET A 1 -8.80 -25.35 -2.19
N GLU A 2 -9.61 -25.72 -1.18
CA GLU A 2 -9.46 -25.25 0.20
C GLU A 2 -8.10 -25.58 0.81
N ASP A 3 -7.63 -26.83 0.73
CA ASP A 3 -6.33 -27.24 1.29
C ASP A 3 -5.14 -26.50 0.64
N VAL A 4 -5.22 -26.21 -0.66
CA VAL A 4 -4.18 -25.48 -1.40
C VAL A 4 -4.12 -24.04 -0.92
N LEU A 5 -5.28 -23.38 -0.79
CA LEU A 5 -5.34 -22.00 -0.33
C LEU A 5 -4.91 -21.87 1.14
N GLN A 6 -5.32 -22.83 1.98
CA GLN A 6 -4.88 -22.92 3.37
C GLN A 6 -3.36 -23.13 3.47
N GLY A 7 -2.80 -24.01 2.65
CA GLY A 7 -1.35 -24.24 2.57
C GLY A 7 -0.58 -22.98 2.18
N ILE A 8 -1.04 -22.25 1.16
CA ILE A 8 -0.45 -20.96 0.76
C ILE A 8 -0.53 -19.94 1.89
N GLY A 9 -1.67 -19.85 2.59
CA GLY A 9 -1.85 -18.94 3.72
C GLY A 9 -0.84 -19.21 4.84
N TRP A 10 -0.65 -20.48 5.20
CA TRP A 10 0.35 -20.86 6.21
C TRP A 10 1.78 -20.57 5.77
N VAL A 11 2.14 -20.88 4.53
CA VAL A 11 3.47 -20.60 3.98
C VAL A 11 3.74 -19.09 4.01
N ALA A 12 2.78 -18.27 3.58
CA ALA A 12 2.91 -16.81 3.59
C ALA A 12 3.11 -16.27 5.02
N LEU A 13 2.33 -16.76 6.00
CA LEU A 13 2.46 -16.36 7.40
C LEU A 13 3.84 -16.74 7.97
N ILE A 14 4.30 -17.96 7.72
CA ILE A 14 5.63 -18.42 8.18
C ILE A 14 6.73 -17.54 7.57
N LEU A 15 6.67 -17.30 6.27
CA LEU A 15 7.63 -16.43 5.59
C LEU A 15 7.62 -15.02 6.16
N MET A 16 6.45 -14.45 6.45
CA MET A 16 6.33 -13.15 7.11
C MET A 16 7.00 -13.10 8.47
N VAL A 17 6.79 -14.13 9.30
CA VAL A 17 7.41 -14.23 10.63
C VAL A 17 8.93 -14.33 10.49
N VAL A 18 9.42 -15.15 9.56
CA VAL A 18 10.87 -15.33 9.33
C VAL A 18 11.50 -14.02 8.82
N ILE A 19 10.89 -13.36 7.85
CA ILE A 19 11.38 -12.11 7.28
C ILE A 19 11.33 -10.99 8.34
N GLY A 20 10.24 -10.88 9.08
CA GLY A 20 10.10 -9.91 10.17
C GLY A 20 11.12 -10.13 11.28
N ALA A 21 11.36 -11.39 11.67
CA ALA A 21 12.38 -11.74 12.64
C ALA A 21 13.79 -11.42 12.14
N ALA A 22 14.10 -11.72 10.88
CA ALA A 22 15.38 -11.38 10.26
C ALA A 22 15.60 -9.86 10.19
N ALA A 23 14.59 -9.10 9.77
CA ALA A 23 14.64 -7.64 9.75
C ALA A 23 14.84 -7.05 11.15
N GLY A 24 14.11 -7.56 12.15
CA GLY A 24 14.28 -7.18 13.54
C GLY A 24 15.67 -7.52 14.08
N TRP A 25 16.22 -8.69 13.74
CA TRP A 25 17.60 -9.04 14.09
C TRP A 25 18.59 -8.03 13.49
N LEU A 26 18.48 -7.73 12.20
CA LEU A 26 19.34 -6.75 11.53
C LEU A 26 19.24 -5.37 12.18
N ALA A 27 18.03 -4.93 12.53
CA ALA A 27 17.82 -3.68 13.25
C ALA A 27 18.52 -3.69 14.62
N ALA A 28 18.52 -4.82 15.34
CA ALA A 28 19.23 -4.94 16.60
C ALA A 28 20.76 -4.79 16.45
N LEU A 29 21.32 -5.32 15.36
CA LEU A 29 22.75 -5.21 15.06
C LEU A 29 23.15 -3.76 14.78
N VAL A 30 22.32 -3.02 14.04
CA VAL A 30 22.58 -1.62 13.70
C VAL A 30 22.38 -0.70 14.91
N ALA A 31 21.31 -0.92 15.69
CA ALA A 31 20.96 -0.07 16.82
C ALA A 31 21.72 -0.40 18.11
N GLY A 32 22.45 -1.52 18.17
CA GLY A 32 23.22 -1.93 19.34
C GLY A 32 22.38 -2.30 20.57
N GLY A 33 21.11 -2.68 20.38
CA GLY A 33 20.14 -2.90 21.48
C GLY A 33 19.76 -4.36 21.75
N HIS A 34 18.74 -4.55 22.60
CA HIS A 34 18.23 -5.87 22.99
C HIS A 34 17.63 -6.65 21.81
N ARG A 35 18.37 -7.66 21.33
CA ARG A 35 18.02 -8.45 20.12
C ARG A 35 16.60 -9.01 20.14
N ALA A 36 16.19 -9.62 21.25
CA ALA A 36 14.85 -10.20 21.37
C ALA A 36 13.72 -9.18 21.17
N ARG A 37 13.89 -7.96 21.69
CA ARG A 37 12.90 -6.88 21.55
C ARG A 37 12.77 -6.44 20.09
N TYR A 38 13.89 -6.25 19.40
CA TYR A 38 13.89 -5.85 18.00
C TYR A 38 13.35 -6.94 17.08
N VAL A 39 13.66 -8.21 17.35
CA VAL A 39 13.06 -9.36 16.64
C VAL A 39 11.54 -9.39 16.82
N ALA A 40 11.04 -9.23 18.04
CA ALA A 40 9.60 -9.18 18.30
C ALA A 40 8.93 -8.00 17.57
N ILE A 41 9.54 -6.82 17.63
CA ILE A 41 9.07 -5.63 16.89
C ILE A 41 9.08 -5.89 15.38
N GLY A 42 10.12 -6.54 14.85
CA GLY A 42 10.23 -6.88 13.43
C GLY A 42 9.12 -7.82 12.95
N VAL A 43 8.75 -8.83 13.74
CA VAL A 43 7.61 -9.71 13.45
C VAL A 43 6.29 -8.94 13.48
N ILE A 44 6.06 -8.13 14.52
CA ILE A 44 4.85 -7.29 14.64
C ILE A 44 4.75 -6.33 13.46
N ALA A 45 5.87 -5.69 13.08
CA ALA A 45 5.95 -4.77 11.96
C ALA A 45 5.69 -5.47 10.64
N ALA A 46 6.20 -6.69 10.43
CA ALA A 46 5.90 -7.48 9.24
C ALA A 46 4.39 -7.74 9.10
N VAL A 47 3.70 -8.05 10.22
CA VAL A 47 2.24 -8.24 10.27
C VAL A 47 1.47 -6.94 10.05
N ALA A 48 1.95 -5.83 10.60
CA ALA A 48 1.31 -4.54 10.44
C ALA A 48 1.58 -3.90 9.06
N ALA A 49 2.68 -4.25 8.39
CA ALA A 49 3.13 -3.60 7.16
C ALA A 49 2.09 -3.62 6.03
N PRO A 50 1.39 -4.73 5.73
CA PRO A 50 0.34 -4.75 4.71
C PRO A 50 -0.80 -3.77 5.02
N LEU A 51 -1.16 -3.59 6.29
CA LEU A 51 -2.20 -2.65 6.71
C LEU A 51 -1.73 -1.21 6.49
N VAL A 52 -0.51 -0.90 6.92
CA VAL A 52 0.07 0.45 6.76
C VAL A 52 0.22 0.77 5.27
N ILE A 53 0.77 -0.14 4.48
CA ILE A 53 0.94 0.04 3.03
C ILE A 53 -0.42 0.15 2.35
N GLY A 54 -1.41 -0.66 2.73
CA GLY A 54 -2.77 -0.57 2.18
C GLY A 54 -3.43 0.77 2.46
N LEU A 55 -3.31 1.30 3.68
CA LEU A 55 -3.82 2.62 4.04
C LEU A 55 -3.12 3.74 3.26
N LEU A 56 -1.79 3.69 3.17
CA LEU A 56 -1.00 4.67 2.42
C LEU A 56 -1.32 4.63 0.92
N ALA A 57 -1.37 3.43 0.33
CA ALA A 57 -1.70 3.23 -1.07
C ALA A 57 -3.12 3.70 -1.38
N GLY A 58 -4.09 3.40 -0.50
CA GLY A 58 -5.46 3.92 -0.63
C GLY A 58 -5.49 5.45 -0.64
N GLY A 59 -4.74 6.11 0.26
CA GLY A 59 -4.60 7.56 0.26
C GLY A 59 -4.04 8.11 -1.05
N VAL A 60 -2.97 7.50 -1.58
CA VAL A 60 -2.34 7.90 -2.86
C VAL A 60 -3.30 7.70 -4.03
N LEU A 61 -4.01 6.56 -4.10
CA LEU A 61 -4.99 6.27 -5.14
C LEU A 61 -6.16 7.26 -5.10
N LEU A 62 -6.68 7.59 -3.92
CA LEU A 62 -7.77 8.55 -3.77
C LEU A 62 -7.33 9.97 -4.16
N ALA A 63 -6.13 10.39 -3.74
CA ALA A 63 -5.58 11.70 -4.09
C ALA A 63 -5.28 11.81 -5.60
N GLY A 64 -4.66 10.78 -6.19
CA GLY A 64 -4.39 10.72 -7.62
C GLY A 64 -5.66 10.63 -8.46
N GLY A 65 -6.64 9.84 -8.00
CA GLY A 65 -7.95 9.71 -8.63
C GLY A 65 -8.71 11.03 -8.63
N LEU A 66 -8.71 11.76 -7.51
CA LEU A 66 -9.34 13.08 -7.43
C LEU A 66 -8.70 14.07 -8.40
N LEU A 67 -7.36 14.11 -8.49
CA LEU A 67 -6.64 14.92 -9.48
C LEU A 67 -7.03 14.56 -10.91
N ALA A 68 -7.10 13.27 -11.25
CA ALA A 68 -7.52 12.82 -12.57
C ALA A 68 -8.97 13.25 -12.89
N VAL A 69 -9.89 13.14 -11.92
CA VAL A 69 -11.29 13.58 -12.06
C VAL A 69 -11.35 15.08 -12.33
N ILE A 70 -10.60 15.90 -11.58
CA ILE A 70 -10.56 17.35 -11.77
C ILE A 70 -10.05 17.69 -13.18
N LEU A 71 -8.97 17.06 -13.63
CA LEU A 71 -8.42 17.29 -14.97
C LEU A 71 -9.42 16.90 -16.06
N MET A 72 -10.06 15.73 -15.93
CA MET A 72 -11.08 15.29 -16.88
C MET A 72 -12.31 16.21 -16.90
N ALA A 73 -12.72 16.73 -15.74
CA ALA A 73 -13.81 17.70 -15.66
C ALA A 73 -13.45 19.01 -16.37
N VAL A 74 -12.23 19.52 -16.21
CA VAL A 74 -11.75 20.72 -16.91
C VAL A 74 -11.70 20.50 -18.42
N ILE A 75 -11.19 19.36 -18.88
CA ILE A 75 -11.17 19.01 -20.31
C ILE A 75 -12.60 18.91 -20.86
N GLY A 76 -13.49 18.21 -20.15
CA GLY A 76 -14.89 18.09 -20.54
C GLY A 76 -15.59 19.45 -20.64
N ALA A 77 -15.36 20.34 -19.67
CA ALA A 77 -15.89 21.70 -19.70
C ALA A 77 -15.37 22.48 -20.93
N ALA A 78 -14.08 22.40 -21.24
CA ALA A 78 -13.51 23.05 -22.42
C ALA A 78 -14.13 22.53 -23.73
N VAL A 79 -14.34 21.21 -23.85
CA VAL A 79 -15.00 20.60 -25.01
C VAL A 79 -16.44 21.10 -25.15
N VAL A 80 -17.21 21.13 -24.05
CA VAL A 80 -18.59 21.63 -24.07
C VAL A 80 -18.64 23.11 -24.48
N LEU A 81 -17.72 23.94 -23.98
CA LEU A 81 -17.63 25.35 -24.37
C LEU A 81 -17.32 25.52 -25.86
N VAL A 82 -16.41 24.72 -26.42
CA VAL A 82 -16.11 24.74 -27.86
C VAL A 82 -17.33 24.33 -28.68
N ILE A 83 -18.02 23.25 -28.30
CA ILE A 83 -19.23 22.80 -28.98
C ILE A 83 -20.32 23.86 -28.92
N ALA A 84 -20.56 24.43 -27.73
CA ALA A 84 -21.55 25.48 -27.56
C ALA A 84 -21.24 26.69 -28.46
N LYS A 85 -19.97 27.11 -28.53
CA LYS A 85 -19.55 28.17 -29.44
C LYS A 85 -19.79 27.81 -30.91
N LEU A 86 -19.49 26.60 -31.34
CA LEU A 86 -19.71 26.19 -32.74
C LEU A 86 -21.20 26.07 -33.12
N VAL A 87 -22.09 25.88 -32.15
CA VAL A 87 -23.54 25.70 -32.38
C VAL A 87 -24.31 27.01 -32.28
N PHE A 88 -23.92 27.90 -31.36
CA PHE A 88 -24.68 29.11 -31.03
C PHE A 88 -24.08 30.41 -31.58
N ASP A 89 -22.88 30.37 -32.17
CA ASP A 89 -22.16 31.49 -32.80
C ASP A 89 -22.09 31.25 -34.32
#